data_AF-A0A7J5EH26-F1
#
_entry.id   AF-A0A7J5EH26-F1
#
_cell.length_a   1.000
_cell.length_b   1.000
_cell.length_c   1.000
_cell.angle_alpha   90.00
_cell.angle_beta   90.00
_cell.angle_gamma   90.00
#
_symmetry.space_group_name_H-M   'P 1'
#
loop_
_entity.id
_entity.type
_entity.pdbx_description
1 polymer ?
#
loop_
_entity_poly.entity_id
_entity_poly.type
_entity_poly.pdbx_seq_one_letter_code
_entity_poly.pdbx_strand_id
1 'polypeptide(L)'
;MFDKRWRIGTLLGFPVEINLTFLLLLGVVFIWLGGVAGLVVVGIAFGSVLLHELGHAVVARRLGVNVSGIELHFFGGAAKMIEMPRSANHEIAIAVAGPLVSLVLAGLGLGLGAITGSWLVSIVGWINLTIALFNLIPALPMDGGRILRALLTRRMDFVRATDVSVLVARVVAIGFAVVGLATGMFQLALLAPFLWLMGSAEKQLARNLAHRYAYNGDGYVTRHERRYVIRQRNGRLVIELL
;
A
#
# COMPACT_ATOMS: atom_id res chain seq x y z
N MET A 1 10.81 -8.52 18.51
CA MET A 1 12.20 -8.78 18.05
C MET A 1 12.44 -8.39 16.58
N PHE A 2 11.43 -8.38 15.70
CA PHE A 2 11.55 -8.04 14.27
C PHE A 2 11.43 -6.54 13.90
N ASP A 3 11.34 -5.64 14.88
CA ASP A 3 11.09 -4.21 14.64
C ASP A 3 12.37 -3.35 14.53
N LYS A 4 13.53 -4.00 14.39
CA LYS A 4 14.80 -3.29 14.22
C LYS A 4 14.85 -2.69 12.82
N ARG A 5 14.95 -1.37 12.77
CA ARG A 5 14.97 -0.57 11.53
C ARG A 5 16.28 0.18 11.45
N TRP A 6 16.82 0.27 10.24
CA TRP A 6 18.02 1.05 9.94
C TRP A 6 17.70 2.08 8.87
N ARG A 7 18.02 3.34 9.13
CA ARG A 7 17.97 4.39 8.13
C ARG A 7 19.18 4.27 7.22
N ILE A 8 18.93 4.16 5.91
CA ILE A 8 19.99 3.98 4.91
C ILE A 8 20.32 5.30 4.22
N GLY A 9 19.34 6.19 4.09
CA GLY A 9 19.56 7.48 3.47
C GLY A 9 18.30 8.32 3.40
N THR A 10 18.36 9.36 2.58
CA THR A 10 17.23 10.25 2.29
C THR A 10 17.07 10.37 0.79
N LEU A 11 15.89 10.09 0.26
CA LEU A 11 15.58 10.19 -1.16
C LEU A 11 14.47 11.22 -1.36
N LEU A 12 14.70 12.29 -2.15
CA LEU A 12 13.77 13.41 -2.32
C LEU A 12 13.23 14.00 -1.00
N GLY A 13 14.06 13.99 0.05
CA GLY A 13 13.67 14.45 1.39
C GLY A 13 12.79 13.47 2.17
N PHE A 14 12.66 12.22 1.75
CA PHE A 14 12.03 11.14 2.53
C PHE A 14 13.12 10.22 3.11
N PRO A 15 13.18 10.00 4.43
CA PRO A 15 14.10 9.01 4.99
C PRO A 15 13.69 7.61 4.52
N VAL A 16 14.66 6.84 4.02
CA VAL A 16 14.47 5.45 3.60
C VAL A 16 15.00 4.55 4.70
N GLU A 17 14.11 3.71 5.22
CA GLU A 17 14.40 2.76 6.29
C GLU A 17 14.26 1.32 5.79
N ILE A 18 15.12 0.44 6.29
CA ILE A 18 15.07 -0.98 6.00
C ILE A 18 14.84 -1.76 7.29
N ASN A 19 13.94 -2.73 7.22
CA ASN A 19 13.62 -3.66 8.28
C ASN A 19 14.52 -4.91 8.25
N LEU A 20 14.79 -5.55 9.39
CA LEU A 20 15.55 -6.81 9.45
C LEU A 20 14.95 -7.91 8.56
N THR A 21 13.63 -7.95 8.45
CA THR A 21 12.93 -8.93 7.59
C THR A 21 13.31 -8.81 6.11
N PHE A 22 13.66 -7.59 5.67
CA PHE A 22 14.18 -7.37 4.31
C PHE A 22 15.60 -7.95 4.14
N LEU A 23 16.47 -7.80 5.13
CA LEU A 23 17.81 -8.39 5.09
C LEU A 23 17.76 -9.92 5.08
N LEU A 24 16.80 -10.52 5.80
CA LEU A 24 16.57 -11.96 5.77
C LEU A 24 16.09 -12.44 4.40
N LEU A 25 15.21 -11.70 3.72
CA LEU A 25 14.81 -12.00 2.34
C LEU A 25 16.01 -11.98 1.39
N LEU A 26 16.87 -10.97 1.50
CA LEU A 26 18.10 -10.89 0.70
C LEU A 26 18.99 -12.12 0.90
N GLY A 27 19.15 -12.59 2.15
CA GLY A 27 19.89 -13.80 2.47
C GLY A 27 19.28 -15.07 1.84
N VAL A 28 17.96 -15.24 1.94
CA VAL A 28 17.26 -16.37 1.33
C VAL A 28 17.40 -16.35 -0.19
N VAL A 29 17.20 -15.20 -0.83
CA VAL A 29 17.32 -15.07 -2.28
C VAL A 29 18.77 -15.31 -2.74
N PHE A 30 19.76 -14.78 -2.01
CA PHE A 30 21.17 -15.04 -2.32
C PHE A 30 21.49 -16.55 -2.37
N ILE A 31 20.97 -17.30 -1.40
CA ILE A 31 21.18 -18.75 -1.30
C ILE A 31 20.38 -19.51 -2.40
N TRP A 32 19.14 -19.10 -2.67
CA TRP A 32 18.22 -19.85 -3.53
C TRP A 32 18.26 -19.50 -5.02
N LEU A 33 18.56 -18.25 -5.38
CA LEU A 33 18.54 -17.75 -6.77
C LEU A 33 19.94 -17.61 -7.38
N GLY A 34 20.95 -18.28 -6.81
CA GLY A 34 22.26 -18.44 -7.45
C GLY A 34 23.26 -17.30 -7.23
N GLY A 35 23.33 -16.74 -6.02
CA GLY A 35 24.41 -15.83 -5.62
C GLY A 35 24.24 -14.39 -6.14
N VAL A 36 25.30 -13.83 -6.75
CA VAL A 36 25.36 -12.40 -7.13
C VAL A 36 24.29 -12.03 -8.15
N ALA A 37 23.96 -12.91 -9.10
CA ALA A 37 22.90 -12.67 -10.07
C ALA A 37 21.53 -12.49 -9.38
N GLY A 38 21.24 -13.33 -8.37
CA GLY A 38 20.04 -13.18 -7.54
C GLY A 38 20.01 -11.85 -6.79
N LEU A 39 21.14 -11.37 -6.27
CA LEU A 39 21.22 -10.05 -5.61
C LEU A 39 20.91 -8.91 -6.55
N VAL A 40 21.38 -8.97 -7.80
CA VAL A 40 21.07 -7.94 -8.81
C VAL A 40 19.56 -7.88 -9.07
N VAL A 41 18.92 -9.04 -9.26
CA VAL A 41 17.46 -9.10 -9.50
C VAL A 41 16.69 -8.57 -8.28
N VAL A 42 17.08 -8.92 -7.07
CA VAL A 42 16.45 -8.38 -5.86
C VAL A 42 16.70 -6.88 -5.73
N GLY A 43 17.91 -6.41 -6.00
CA GLY A 43 18.22 -4.98 -6.02
C GLY A 43 17.31 -4.22 -6.97
N ILE A 44 17.09 -4.75 -8.18
CA ILE A 44 16.15 -4.19 -9.15
C ILE A 44 14.71 -4.20 -8.61
N ALA A 45 14.28 -5.32 -8.01
CA ALA A 45 12.92 -5.44 -7.47
C ALA A 45 12.67 -4.44 -6.34
N PHE A 46 13.62 -4.28 -5.42
CA PHE A 46 13.49 -3.34 -4.31
C PHE A 46 13.66 -1.89 -4.75
N GLY A 47 14.54 -1.61 -5.71
CA GLY A 47 14.59 -0.30 -6.36
C GLY A 47 13.25 0.06 -7.01
N SER A 48 12.60 -0.91 -7.65
CA SER A 48 11.28 -0.74 -8.29
C SER A 48 10.18 -0.46 -7.26
N VAL A 49 10.14 -1.22 -6.16
CA VAL A 49 9.21 -0.98 -5.04
C VAL A 49 9.48 0.37 -4.39
N LEU A 50 10.74 0.76 -4.19
CA LEU A 50 11.09 2.05 -3.62
C LEU A 50 10.59 3.21 -4.51
N LEU A 51 10.78 3.10 -5.84
CA LEU A 51 10.29 4.10 -6.79
C LEU A 51 8.76 4.16 -6.83
N HIS A 52 8.09 3.02 -6.72
CA HIS A 52 6.64 2.94 -6.57
C HIS A 52 6.15 3.70 -5.32
N GLU A 53 6.72 3.40 -4.14
CA GLU A 53 6.39 4.09 -2.89
C GLU A 53 6.72 5.58 -2.93
N LEU A 54 7.81 5.95 -3.61
CA LEU A 54 8.18 7.35 -3.82
C LEU A 54 7.12 8.10 -4.63
N GLY A 55 6.49 7.43 -5.61
CA GLY A 55 5.35 7.96 -6.35
C GLY A 55 4.22 8.39 -5.41
N HIS A 56 3.80 7.50 -4.50
CA HIS A 56 2.81 7.84 -3.47
C HIS A 56 3.26 8.99 -2.59
N ALA A 57 4.49 8.93 -2.06
CA ALA A 57 5.02 9.90 -1.12
C ALA A 57 5.11 11.31 -1.72
N VAL A 58 5.54 11.44 -2.98
CA VAL A 58 5.64 12.72 -3.69
C VAL A 58 4.26 13.33 -3.89
N VAL A 59 3.27 12.55 -4.35
CA VAL A 59 1.91 13.06 -4.55
C VAL A 59 1.25 13.41 -3.21
N ALA A 60 1.42 12.58 -2.18
CA ALA A 60 0.92 12.85 -0.83
C ALA A 60 1.46 14.17 -0.27
N ARG A 61 2.77 14.41 -0.37
CA ARG A 61 3.41 15.66 0.07
C ARG A 61 2.89 16.87 -0.70
N ARG A 62 2.69 16.75 -2.03
CA ARG A 62 2.11 17.84 -2.86
C ARG A 62 0.67 18.17 -2.48
N LEU A 63 -0.08 17.19 -1.97
CA LEU A 63 -1.44 17.37 -1.47
C LEU A 63 -1.50 17.78 0.01
N GLY A 64 -0.36 18.07 0.63
CA GLY A 64 -0.26 18.53 2.01
C GLY A 64 -0.48 17.42 3.06
N VAL A 65 -0.29 16.15 2.69
CA VAL A 65 -0.31 15.01 3.62
C VAL A 65 1.11 14.78 4.16
N ASN A 66 1.23 14.67 5.48
CA ASN A 66 2.53 14.46 6.11
C ASN A 66 3.00 13.00 5.98
N VAL A 67 4.21 12.82 5.43
CA VAL A 67 4.84 11.52 5.18
C VAL A 67 6.15 11.48 5.96
N SER A 68 6.25 10.61 6.96
CA SER A 68 7.43 10.54 7.83
C SER A 68 8.62 9.81 7.20
N GLY A 69 8.38 8.94 6.23
CA GLY A 69 9.43 8.18 5.56
C GLY A 69 8.89 7.05 4.69
N ILE A 70 9.81 6.33 4.07
CA ILE A 70 9.52 5.12 3.29
C ILE A 70 10.21 3.96 4.01
N GLU A 71 9.45 2.96 4.44
CA GLU A 71 10.00 1.73 5.01
C GLU A 71 9.95 0.61 3.99
N LEU A 72 11.06 -0.11 3.84
CA LEU A 72 11.16 -1.33 3.05
C LEU A 72 11.22 -2.53 3.99
N HIS A 73 10.32 -3.50 3.76
CA HIS A 73 10.15 -4.71 4.56
C HIS A 73 9.93 -5.93 3.66
N PHE A 74 9.86 -7.14 4.25
CA PHE A 74 9.68 -8.38 3.49
C PHE A 74 8.50 -8.37 2.51
N PHE A 75 7.40 -7.71 2.89
CA PHE A 75 6.17 -7.67 2.09
C PHE A 75 6.16 -6.56 1.02
N GLY A 76 7.28 -5.87 0.79
CA GLY A 76 7.37 -4.73 -0.14
C GLY A 76 7.82 -3.45 0.56
N GLY A 77 7.29 -2.31 0.13
CA GLY A 77 7.53 -1.01 0.73
C GLY A 77 6.24 -0.46 1.32
N ALA A 78 6.35 0.45 2.28
CA ALA A 78 5.23 1.20 2.79
C ALA A 78 5.66 2.65 3.03
N ALA A 79 5.04 3.59 2.32
CA ALA A 79 5.09 5.00 2.69
C ALA A 79 4.37 5.21 4.03
N LYS A 80 5.10 5.70 5.04
CA LYS A 80 4.56 6.00 6.37
C LYS A 80 3.79 7.32 6.32
N MET A 81 2.52 7.23 5.98
CA MET A 81 1.58 8.35 6.09
C MET A 81 1.11 8.46 7.55
N ILE A 82 1.34 9.62 8.17
CA ILE A 82 0.93 9.87 9.55
C ILE A 82 -0.55 10.28 9.61
N GLU A 83 -1.08 10.80 8.51
CA GLU A 83 -2.41 11.40 8.44
C GLU A 83 -3.28 10.76 7.35
N MET A 84 -4.60 10.72 7.60
CA MET A 84 -5.55 10.31 6.56
C MET A 84 -5.64 11.38 5.46
N PRO A 85 -5.77 10.99 4.18
CA PRO A 85 -5.97 11.94 3.09
C PRO A 85 -7.17 12.86 3.38
N ARG A 86 -7.08 14.14 2.98
CA ARG A 86 -8.14 15.13 3.29
C ARG A 86 -9.43 14.96 2.49
N SER A 87 -9.42 14.15 1.43
CA SER A 87 -10.60 13.86 0.60
C SER A 87 -10.45 12.52 -0.13
N ALA A 88 -11.58 11.95 -0.57
CA ALA A 88 -11.58 10.77 -1.45
C ALA A 88 -10.74 10.97 -2.73
N ASN A 89 -10.77 12.18 -3.31
CA ASN A 89 -9.98 12.47 -4.50
C ASN A 89 -8.47 12.50 -4.20
N HIS A 90 -8.07 12.98 -3.01
CA HIS A 90 -6.68 12.90 -2.59
C HIS A 90 -6.23 11.45 -2.38
N GLU A 91 -7.08 10.61 -1.78
CA GLU A 91 -6.76 9.19 -1.60
C GLU A 91 -6.59 8.48 -2.95
N ILE A 92 -7.48 8.72 -3.91
CA ILE A 92 -7.35 8.18 -5.27
C ILE A 92 -6.08 8.68 -5.95
N ALA A 93 -5.82 10.00 -5.90
CA ALA A 93 -4.63 10.58 -6.53
C ALA A 93 -3.33 10.00 -5.97
N ILE A 94 -3.26 9.81 -4.64
CA ILE A 94 -2.12 9.17 -3.99
C ILE A 94 -2.04 7.71 -4.40
N ALA A 95 -3.11 6.93 -4.27
CA ALA A 95 -3.11 5.50 -4.58
C ALA A 95 -2.80 5.18 -6.05
N VAL A 96 -3.15 6.05 -7.00
CA VAL A 96 -2.81 5.87 -8.42
C VAL A 96 -1.35 6.21 -8.71
N ALA A 97 -0.69 7.03 -7.89
CA ALA A 97 0.65 7.53 -8.16
C ALA A 97 1.72 6.43 -8.25
N GLY A 98 1.73 5.49 -7.31
CA GLY A 98 2.67 4.36 -7.33
C GLY A 98 2.50 3.46 -8.56
N PRO A 99 1.28 2.95 -8.84
CA PRO A 99 1.02 2.18 -10.05
C PRO A 99 1.40 2.91 -11.33
N LEU A 100 1.18 4.22 -11.44
CA LEU A 100 1.61 4.99 -12.61
C LEU A 100 3.14 5.01 -12.76
N VAL A 101 3.89 5.22 -11.67
CA VAL A 101 5.36 5.14 -11.71
C VAL A 101 5.80 3.75 -12.18
N SER A 102 5.21 2.68 -11.64
CA SER A 102 5.52 1.33 -12.05
C SER A 102 5.14 1.04 -13.51
N LEU A 103 4.00 1.51 -14.01
CA LEU A 103 3.63 1.33 -15.42
C LEU A 103 4.57 2.07 -16.37
N VAL A 104 5.04 3.28 -16.01
CA VAL A 104 6.05 4.00 -16.79
C VAL A 104 7.36 3.22 -16.84
N LEU A 105 7.84 2.74 -15.69
CA LEU A 105 9.05 1.92 -15.61
C LEU A 105 8.89 0.58 -16.35
N ALA A 106 7.69 0.00 -16.33
CA ALA A 106 7.35 -1.21 -17.08
C ALA A 106 7.50 -0.98 -18.59
N GLY A 107 6.88 0.08 -19.11
CA GLY A 107 6.95 0.45 -20.53
C GLY A 107 8.38 0.75 -20.98
N LEU A 108 9.14 1.51 -20.18
CA LEU A 108 10.54 1.82 -20.47
C LEU A 108 11.42 0.57 -20.45
N GLY A 109 11.29 -0.28 -19.42
CA GLY A 109 12.08 -1.50 -19.30
C GLY A 109 11.79 -2.51 -20.41
N LEU A 110 10.52 -2.74 -20.73
CA LEU A 110 10.14 -3.65 -21.83
C LEU A 110 10.52 -3.08 -23.20
N GLY A 111 10.29 -1.79 -23.44
CA GLY A 111 10.61 -1.14 -24.71
C GLY A 111 12.12 -1.09 -24.98
N LEU A 112 12.90 -0.60 -24.01
CA LEU A 112 14.36 -0.57 -24.13
C LEU A 112 14.97 -1.97 -24.14
N GLY A 113 14.39 -2.90 -23.37
CA GLY A 113 14.80 -4.30 -23.36
C GLY A 113 14.62 -4.97 -24.71
N ALA A 114 13.50 -4.71 -25.40
CA ALA A 114 13.24 -5.20 -26.74
C ALA A 114 14.19 -4.60 -27.79
N ILE A 115 14.52 -3.30 -27.69
CA ILE A 115 15.44 -2.62 -28.62
C ILE A 115 16.87 -3.12 -28.44
N THR A 116 17.31 -3.27 -27.20
CA THR A 116 18.71 -3.61 -26.86
C THR A 116 18.99 -5.10 -26.83
N GLY A 117 17.96 -5.95 -26.75
CA GLY A 117 18.08 -7.38 -26.46
C GLY A 117 18.54 -7.67 -25.02
N SER A 118 18.61 -6.67 -24.14
CA SER A 118 19.13 -6.85 -22.79
C SER A 118 18.08 -7.46 -21.86
N TRP A 119 18.33 -8.69 -21.43
CA TRP A 119 17.54 -9.36 -20.39
C TRP A 119 17.41 -8.53 -19.10
N LEU A 120 18.52 -7.90 -18.66
CA LEU A 120 18.53 -7.08 -17.45
C LEU A 120 17.68 -5.81 -17.56
N VAL A 121 17.49 -5.27 -18.75
CA VAL A 121 16.58 -4.12 -18.96
C VAL A 121 15.13 -4.61 -19.02
N SER A 122 14.89 -5.71 -19.73
CA SER A 122 13.57 -6.34 -19.82
C SER A 122 13.03 -6.77 -18.46
N ILE A 123 13.88 -7.28 -17.56
CA ILE A 123 13.44 -7.73 -16.23
C ILE A 123 12.95 -6.56 -15.34
N VAL A 124 13.54 -5.36 -15.48
CA VAL A 124 13.02 -4.13 -14.84
C VAL A 124 11.57 -3.90 -15.29
N GLY A 125 11.34 -4.07 -16.58
CA GLY A 125 10.03 -3.93 -17.21
C GLY A 125 9.00 -4.90 -16.61
N TRP A 126 9.32 -6.19 -16.62
CA TRP A 126 8.44 -7.25 -16.09
C TRP A 126 8.17 -7.12 -14.59
N ILE A 127 9.19 -6.77 -13.80
CA ILE A 127 9.03 -6.57 -12.36
C ILE A 127 8.07 -5.41 -12.10
N ASN A 128 8.27 -4.26 -12.75
CA ASN A 128 7.42 -3.10 -12.54
C ASN A 128 5.99 -3.33 -13.05
N LEU A 129 5.83 -4.05 -14.15
CA LEU A 129 4.51 -4.46 -14.63
C LEU A 129 3.80 -5.33 -13.58
N THR A 130 4.52 -6.29 -13.01
CA THR A 130 4.01 -7.17 -11.95
C THR A 130 3.60 -6.35 -10.72
N ILE A 131 4.46 -5.45 -10.24
CA ILE A 131 4.16 -4.55 -9.10
C ILE A 131 2.90 -3.72 -9.37
N ALA A 132 2.77 -3.14 -10.57
CA ALA A 132 1.60 -2.35 -10.93
C ALA A 132 0.32 -3.19 -10.97
N LEU A 133 0.35 -4.35 -11.64
CA LEU A 133 -0.82 -5.22 -11.78
C LEU A 133 -1.30 -5.74 -10.42
N PHE A 134 -0.38 -6.20 -9.57
CA PHE A 134 -0.73 -6.64 -8.22
C PHE A 134 -1.31 -5.48 -7.40
N ASN A 135 -0.68 -4.30 -7.43
CA ASN A 135 -1.19 -3.17 -6.65
C ASN A 135 -2.52 -2.61 -7.16
N LEU A 136 -2.88 -2.82 -8.44
CA LEU A 136 -4.17 -2.39 -8.98
C LEU A 136 -5.33 -3.35 -8.68
N ILE A 137 -5.07 -4.51 -8.06
CA ILE A 137 -6.13 -5.42 -7.61
C ILE A 137 -7.02 -4.68 -6.59
N PRO A 138 -8.36 -4.74 -6.72
CA PRO A 138 -9.28 -4.01 -5.84
C PRO A 138 -9.45 -4.66 -4.45
N ALA A 139 -8.33 -4.95 -3.78
CA ALA A 139 -8.26 -5.65 -2.49
C ALA A 139 -7.34 -4.90 -1.53
N LEU A 140 -7.82 -4.51 -0.34
CA LEU A 140 -6.94 -3.95 0.69
C LEU A 140 -5.96 -5.04 1.18
N PRO A 141 -4.67 -4.70 1.40
CA PRO A 141 -4.08 -3.36 1.56
C PRO A 141 -3.60 -2.68 0.25
N MET A 142 -3.80 -3.30 -0.91
CA MET A 142 -3.25 -2.83 -2.19
C MET A 142 -3.87 -1.49 -2.62
N ASP A 143 -3.19 -0.77 -3.50
CA ASP A 143 -3.64 0.54 -3.97
C ASP A 143 -5.01 0.52 -4.66
N GLY A 144 -5.31 -0.52 -5.43
CA GLY A 144 -6.61 -0.75 -6.04
C GLY A 144 -7.71 -0.88 -4.99
N GLY A 145 -7.38 -1.49 -3.84
CA GLY A 145 -8.27 -1.53 -2.67
C GLY A 145 -8.52 -0.14 -2.07
N ARG A 146 -7.49 0.72 -2.01
CA ARG A 146 -7.60 2.12 -1.55
C ARG A 146 -8.41 2.97 -2.53
N ILE A 147 -8.21 2.77 -3.83
CA ILE A 147 -9.00 3.41 -4.90
C ILE A 147 -10.46 2.98 -4.77
N LEU A 148 -10.74 1.67 -4.62
CA LEU A 148 -12.09 1.16 -4.42
C LEU A 148 -12.73 1.78 -3.17
N ARG A 149 -12.03 1.76 -2.02
CA ARG A 149 -12.48 2.38 -0.77
C ARG A 149 -12.86 3.84 -1.00
N ALA A 150 -11.97 4.63 -1.59
CA ALA A 150 -12.18 6.06 -1.85
C ALA A 150 -13.32 6.32 -2.85
N LEU A 151 -13.57 5.44 -3.81
CA LEU A 151 -14.73 5.55 -4.69
C LEU A 151 -16.02 5.24 -3.95
N LEU A 152 -16.03 4.23 -3.08
CA LEU A 152 -17.17 3.86 -2.26
C LEU A 152 -17.55 4.96 -1.26
N THR A 153 -16.59 5.71 -0.72
CA THR A 153 -16.88 6.83 0.21
C THR A 153 -17.68 7.98 -0.41
N ARG A 154 -17.84 7.99 -1.75
CA ARG A 154 -18.76 8.92 -2.42
C ARG A 154 -20.24 8.57 -2.21
N ARG A 155 -20.54 7.33 -1.82
CA ARG A 155 -21.92 6.83 -1.63
C ARG A 155 -22.20 6.30 -0.23
N MET A 156 -21.17 6.02 0.56
CA MET A 156 -21.29 5.52 1.93
C MET A 156 -20.21 6.13 2.83
N ASP A 157 -20.31 5.89 4.13
CA ASP A 157 -19.31 6.33 5.10
C ASP A 157 -17.97 5.58 4.95
N PHE A 158 -16.90 6.19 5.45
CA PHE A 158 -15.52 5.68 5.35
C PHE A 158 -15.35 4.29 5.98
N VAL A 159 -16.01 4.02 7.10
CA VAL A 159 -15.91 2.74 7.80
C VAL A 159 -16.60 1.64 6.99
N ARG A 160 -17.82 1.88 6.49
CA ARG A 160 -18.51 0.95 5.59
C ARG A 160 -17.75 0.73 4.29
N ALA A 161 -17.21 1.78 3.68
CA ALA A 161 -16.39 1.66 2.46
C ALA A 161 -15.15 0.79 2.69
N THR A 162 -14.50 0.93 3.85
CA THR A 162 -13.39 0.07 4.26
C THR A 162 -13.86 -1.38 4.44
N ASP A 163 -14.98 -1.60 5.14
CA ASP A 163 -15.52 -2.93 5.38
C ASP A 163 -15.84 -3.68 4.08
N VAL A 164 -16.42 -2.98 3.10
CA VAL A 164 -16.66 -3.54 1.75
C VAL A 164 -15.35 -3.84 1.04
N SER A 165 -14.36 -2.94 1.09
CA SER A 165 -13.07 -3.15 0.41
C SER A 165 -12.27 -4.32 1.02
N VAL A 166 -12.39 -4.54 2.33
CA VAL A 166 -11.83 -5.70 3.03
C VAL A 166 -12.59 -6.98 2.67
N LEU A 167 -13.91 -6.90 2.50
CA LEU A 167 -14.70 -8.05 2.03
C LEU A 167 -14.24 -8.49 0.64
N VAL A 168 -14.04 -7.55 -0.29
CA VAL A 168 -13.49 -7.87 -1.62
C VAL A 168 -12.12 -8.53 -1.50
N ALA A 169 -11.24 -8.02 -0.62
CA ALA A 169 -9.94 -8.64 -0.37
C ALA A 169 -10.04 -10.09 0.13
N ARG A 170 -11.02 -10.40 0.99
CA ARG A 170 -11.27 -11.78 1.47
C ARG A 170 -11.75 -12.69 0.35
N VAL A 171 -12.62 -12.21 -0.53
CA VAL A 171 -13.08 -12.99 -1.70
C VAL A 171 -11.91 -13.28 -2.63
N VAL A 172 -11.05 -12.28 -2.90
CA VAL A 172 -9.82 -12.46 -3.70
C VAL A 172 -8.87 -13.46 -3.04
N ALA A 173 -8.66 -13.36 -1.72
CA ALA A 173 -7.83 -14.30 -0.97
C ALA A 173 -8.34 -15.74 -1.05
N ILE A 174 -9.65 -15.96 -0.91
CA ILE A 174 -10.27 -17.28 -1.08
C ILE A 174 -10.07 -17.78 -2.52
N GLY A 175 -10.27 -16.92 -3.51
CA GLY A 175 -10.00 -17.25 -4.92
C GLY A 175 -8.56 -17.71 -5.15
N PHE A 176 -7.58 -17.01 -4.59
CA PHE A 176 -6.17 -17.41 -4.66
C PHE A 176 -5.90 -18.75 -3.96
N ALA A 177 -6.53 -19.01 -2.82
CA ALA A 177 -6.42 -20.30 -2.14
C ALA A 177 -7.00 -21.44 -2.99
N VAL A 178 -8.22 -21.27 -3.51
CA VAL A 178 -8.90 -22.29 -4.32
C VAL A 178 -8.12 -22.58 -5.59
N VAL A 179 -7.75 -21.55 -6.36
CA VAL A 179 -6.98 -21.72 -7.59
C VAL A 179 -5.61 -22.33 -7.27
N GLY A 180 -4.90 -21.82 -6.26
CA GLY A 180 -3.58 -22.31 -5.89
C GLY A 180 -3.57 -23.78 -5.48
N LEU A 181 -4.60 -24.25 -4.77
CA LEU A 181 -4.75 -25.66 -4.41
C LEU A 181 -5.18 -26.51 -5.61
N ALA A 182 -6.12 -26.02 -6.44
CA ALA A 182 -6.64 -26.76 -7.58
C ALA A 182 -5.61 -26.98 -8.70
N THR A 183 -4.69 -26.01 -8.90
CA THR A 183 -3.66 -26.09 -9.94
C THR A 183 -2.31 -26.59 -9.42
N GLY A 184 -2.17 -26.83 -8.11
CA GLY A 184 -0.89 -27.15 -7.47
C GLY A 184 0.07 -25.96 -7.37
N MET A 185 -0.38 -24.74 -7.67
CA MET A 185 0.40 -23.51 -7.49
C MET A 185 0.37 -23.06 -6.03
N PHE A 186 1.07 -23.81 -5.17
CA PHE A 186 1.07 -23.57 -3.72
C PHE A 186 1.48 -22.14 -3.32
N GLN A 187 2.33 -21.47 -4.11
CA GLN A 187 2.71 -20.08 -3.88
C GLN A 187 1.50 -19.14 -3.90
N LEU A 188 0.53 -19.38 -4.79
CA LEU A 188 -0.70 -18.59 -4.85
C LEU A 188 -1.57 -18.84 -3.61
N ALA A 189 -1.63 -20.09 -3.15
CA ALA A 189 -2.35 -20.43 -1.92
C ALA A 189 -1.71 -19.79 -0.67
N LEU A 190 -0.38 -19.62 -0.65
CA LEU A 190 0.33 -18.93 0.44
C LEU A 190 0.04 -17.42 0.49
N LEU A 191 -0.37 -16.79 -0.62
CA LEU A 191 -0.75 -15.37 -0.63
C LEU A 191 -2.11 -15.12 0.03
N ALA A 192 -2.99 -16.12 0.09
CA ALA A 192 -4.33 -16.00 0.66
C ALA A 192 -4.34 -15.61 2.16
N PRO A 193 -3.66 -16.33 3.08
CA PRO A 193 -3.61 -15.93 4.48
C PRO A 193 -2.96 -14.56 4.66
N PHE A 194 -1.98 -14.22 3.83
CA PHE A 194 -1.33 -12.91 3.87
C PHE A 194 -2.31 -11.76 3.52
N LEU A 195 -3.02 -11.88 2.39
CA LEU A 195 -4.05 -10.91 2.01
C LEU A 195 -5.14 -10.78 3.08
N TRP A 196 -5.54 -11.90 3.70
CA TRP A 196 -6.52 -11.90 4.77
C TRP A 196 -6.04 -11.13 6.02
N LEU A 197 -4.82 -11.41 6.47
CA LEU A 197 -4.23 -10.78 7.65
C LEU A 197 -4.01 -9.28 7.42
N MET A 198 -3.46 -8.91 6.26
CA MET A 198 -3.20 -7.51 5.93
C MET A 198 -4.47 -6.71 5.72
N GLY A 199 -5.48 -7.26 5.02
CA GLY A 199 -6.78 -6.61 4.91
C GLY A 199 -7.44 -6.42 6.27
N SER A 200 -7.27 -7.38 7.19
CA SER A 200 -7.76 -7.27 8.56
C SER A 200 -7.00 -6.23 9.40
N ALA A 201 -5.69 -6.10 9.20
CA ALA A 201 -4.87 -5.07 9.84
C ALA A 201 -5.25 -3.66 9.35
N GLU A 202 -5.42 -3.49 8.04
CA GLU A 202 -5.86 -2.24 7.41
C GLU A 202 -7.26 -1.83 7.92
N LYS A 203 -8.17 -2.78 8.11
CA LYS A 203 -9.49 -2.55 8.72
C LYS A 203 -9.38 -1.96 10.12
N GLN A 204 -8.51 -2.53 10.95
CA GLN A 204 -8.30 -2.05 12.33
C GLN A 204 -7.68 -0.65 12.33
N LEU A 205 -6.68 -0.41 11.49
CA LEU A 205 -6.06 0.90 11.33
C LEU A 205 -7.09 1.95 10.91
N ALA A 206 -7.88 1.68 9.88
CA ALA A 206 -8.90 2.59 9.37
C ALA A 206 -9.94 2.96 10.43
N ARG A 207 -10.38 1.99 11.26
CA ARG A 207 -11.30 2.25 12.38
C ARG A 207 -10.66 3.11 13.45
N ASN A 208 -9.40 2.83 13.83
CA ASN A 208 -8.67 3.62 14.82
C ASN A 208 -8.49 5.07 14.35
N LEU A 209 -8.18 5.26 13.07
CA LEU A 209 -8.07 6.57 12.46
C LEU A 209 -9.44 7.26 12.42
N ALA A 210 -10.51 6.58 11.98
CA ALA A 210 -11.86 7.13 11.99
C ALA A 210 -12.26 7.66 13.38
N HIS A 211 -12.00 6.90 14.45
CA HIS A 211 -12.25 7.34 15.82
C HIS A 211 -11.46 8.59 16.22
N ARG A 212 -10.17 8.68 15.89
CA ARG A 212 -9.33 9.85 16.21
C ARG A 212 -9.79 11.11 15.48
N TYR A 213 -10.16 10.96 14.21
CA TYR A 213 -10.54 12.08 13.36
C TYR A 213 -11.98 12.55 13.59
N ALA A 214 -12.90 11.63 13.92
CA ALA A 214 -14.23 12.00 14.41
C ALA A 214 -14.17 12.84 15.71
N TYR A 215 -13.18 12.57 16.57
CA TYR A 215 -12.95 13.35 17.79
C TYR A 215 -12.32 14.73 17.53
N ASN A 216 -11.35 14.82 16.61
CA ASN A 216 -10.63 16.07 16.33
C ASN A 216 -11.31 16.98 15.28
N GLY A 217 -12.33 16.49 14.55
CA GLY A 217 -13.00 17.25 13.50
C GLY A 217 -12.21 17.41 12.20
N ASP A 218 -11.00 16.85 12.13
CA ASP A 218 -10.13 16.88 10.96
C ASP A 218 -10.44 15.69 10.04
N GLY A 219 -10.37 15.87 8.71
CA GLY A 219 -10.52 14.77 7.75
C GLY A 219 -11.96 14.47 7.28
N TYR A 220 -12.08 13.77 6.15
CA TYR A 220 -13.35 13.62 5.43
C TYR A 220 -14.26 12.49 5.94
N VAL A 221 -13.85 11.78 7.01
CA VAL A 221 -14.68 10.80 7.73
C VAL A 221 -16.03 11.41 8.13
N THR A 222 -16.03 12.71 8.42
CA THR A 222 -17.16 13.47 8.96
C THR A 222 -18.28 13.80 7.95
N ARG A 223 -18.08 13.60 6.64
CA ARG A 223 -19.07 14.10 5.64
C ARG A 223 -20.45 13.44 5.76
N HIS A 224 -20.54 12.24 6.31
CA HIS A 224 -21.81 11.55 6.61
C HIS A 224 -22.09 11.32 8.11
N GLU A 225 -21.19 11.75 9.01
CA GLU A 225 -21.35 11.61 10.47
C GLU A 225 -21.85 12.87 11.16
N ARG A 226 -22.29 13.89 10.41
CA ARG A 226 -23.11 14.98 10.97
C ARG A 226 -24.52 14.49 11.27
N ARG A 227 -24.62 13.61 12.26
CA ARG A 227 -25.86 13.36 12.98
C ARG A 227 -25.76 13.82 14.43
N TYR A 228 -24.55 14.16 14.91
CA TYR A 228 -24.39 14.66 16.27
C TYR A 228 -23.26 15.71 16.35
N VAL A 229 -23.42 16.71 17.22
CA VAL A 229 -22.36 17.65 17.64
C VAL A 229 -22.09 17.38 19.12
N ILE A 230 -20.81 17.18 19.47
CA ILE A 230 -20.40 17.11 20.86
C ILE A 230 -20.10 18.54 21.31
N ARG A 231 -20.96 19.12 22.15
CA ARG A 231 -20.72 20.42 22.78
C ARG A 231 -20.43 20.23 24.25
N GLN A 232 -19.44 20.97 24.76
CA GLN A 232 -19.22 21.05 26.19
C GLN A 232 -20.16 22.12 26.75
N ARG A 233 -21.15 21.70 27.55
CA ARG A 233 -22.09 22.60 28.22
C ARG A 233 -21.97 22.37 29.73
N ASN A 234 -21.59 23.41 30.47
CA ASN A 234 -21.41 23.36 31.93
C ASN A 234 -20.54 22.19 32.43
N GLY A 235 -19.38 21.97 31.78
CA GLY A 235 -18.42 20.93 32.22
C GLY A 235 -18.83 19.49 31.93
N ARG A 236 -19.96 19.25 31.24
CA ARG A 236 -20.36 17.92 30.74
C ARG A 236 -20.33 17.89 29.21
N LEU A 237 -19.85 16.78 28.66
CA LEU A 237 -19.95 16.49 27.23
C LEU A 237 -21.41 16.14 26.93
N VAL A 238 -22.05 16.95 26.08
CA VAL A 238 -23.42 16.72 25.63
C VAL A 238 -23.38 16.33 24.16
N ILE A 239 -24.01 15.21 23.83
CA ILE A 239 -24.16 14.72 22.45
C ILE A 239 -25.52 15.26 21.95
N GLU A 240 -25.50 16.29 21.11
CA GLU A 240 -26.71 16.84 20.50
C GLU A 240 -26.87 16.26 19.10
N LEU A 241 -28.04 15.71 18.78
CA LEU A 241 -28.39 15.34 17.41
C LEU A 241 -28.50 16.60 16.52
N LEU A 242 -27.96 16.55 15.30
CA LEU A 242 -28.28 17.53 14.25
C LEU A 242 -29.64 17.26 13.62
#